data_AF-A0A1U8BNE8-F1
#
_entry.id   AF-A0A1U8BNE8-F1
#
_cell.length_a   1.000
_cell.length_b   1.000
_cell.length_c   1.000
_cell.angle_alpha   90.00
_cell.angle_beta   90.00
_cell.angle_gamma   90.00
#
_symmetry.space_group_name_H-M   'P 1'
#
loop_
_entity.id
_entity.type
_entity.pdbx_description
1 polymer ?
#
loop_
_entity_poly.entity_id
_entity_poly.type
_entity_poly.pdbx_seq_one_letter_code
_entity_poly.pdbx_strand_id
1 'polypeptide(L)'
;MELTGEYVGCDGEPRRLQVSCEASGDADPLQSLSAGVARMRELVAEFFGPLVERDAQGVRADAEDAVDATSETVAGGLKVGT
;
A
#
# COMPACT_ATOMS: atom_id res chain seq x y z
N MET A 1 13.45 24.48 10.28
CA MET A 1 12.93 24.06 8.95
C MET A 1 12.24 22.71 9.10
N GLU A 2 11.23 22.42 8.30
CA GLU A 2 10.46 21.16 8.39
C GLU A 2 10.16 20.59 7.01
N LEU A 3 10.18 19.25 6.90
CA LEU A 3 9.66 18.50 5.78
C LEU A 3 8.31 17.89 6.16
N THR A 4 7.32 18.08 5.31
CA THR A 4 5.98 17.52 5.49
C THR A 4 5.58 16.74 4.25
N GLY A 5 4.79 15.69 4.46
CA GLY A 5 4.10 14.95 3.42
C GLY A 5 2.69 14.66 3.87
N GLU A 6 1.75 14.60 2.94
CA GLU A 6 0.37 14.21 3.21
C GLU A 6 -0.04 13.13 2.23
N TYR A 7 -0.65 12.07 2.76
CA TYR A 7 -1.24 11.01 1.98
C TYR A 7 -2.74 10.98 2.24
N VAL A 8 -3.51 11.03 1.16
CA VAL A 8 -4.96 10.86 1.18
C VAL A 8 -5.27 9.55 0.47
N GLY A 9 -5.75 8.55 1.23
CA GLY A 9 -6.08 7.23 0.71
C GLY A 9 -7.51 7.16 0.19
N CYS A 10 -7.96 5.94 -0.15
CA CYS A 10 -9.34 5.68 -0.56
C CYS A 10 -10.38 5.96 0.54
N ASP A 11 -9.93 6.00 1.80
CA ASP A 11 -10.71 6.42 2.96
C ASP A 11 -10.99 7.93 2.98
N GLY A 12 -10.29 8.72 2.16
CA GLY A 12 -10.42 10.17 2.09
C GLY A 12 -9.81 10.91 3.29
N GLU A 13 -9.35 10.18 4.30
CA GLU A 13 -8.77 10.75 5.51
C GLU A 13 -7.29 11.11 5.30
N PRO A 14 -6.91 12.38 5.55
CA PRO A 14 -5.53 12.83 5.37
C PRO A 14 -4.62 12.28 6.47
N ARG A 15 -3.49 11.70 6.07
CA ARG A 15 -2.45 11.18 6.96
C ARG A 15 -1.16 11.94 6.72
N ARG A 16 -0.70 12.66 7.75
CA ARG A 16 0.46 13.54 7.67
C ARG A 16 1.73 12.85 8.17
N LEU A 17 2.80 12.99 7.40
CA LEU A 17 4.17 12.66 7.77
C LEU A 17 4.95 13.97 7.98
N GLN A 18 5.79 14.01 9.00
CA GLN A 18 6.50 15.24 9.38
C GLN A 18 7.89 14.90 9.92
N VAL A 19 8.88 15.69 9.50
CA VAL A 19 10.26 15.59 9.98
C VAL A 19 10.79 17.00 10.23
N SER A 20 11.16 17.28 11.49
CA SER A 20 11.94 18.48 11.79
C SER A 20 13.36 18.33 11.22
N CYS A 21 13.78 19.34 10.48
CA CYS A 21 15.12 19.42 9.88
C CYS A 21 15.92 20.55 10.54
N GLU A 22 15.59 20.90 11.78
CA GLU A 22 16.30 21.95 12.50
C GLU A 22 17.75 21.55 12.77
N ALA A 23 18.66 22.42 12.33
CA ALA A 23 20.06 22.32 12.65
C ALA A 23 20.24 22.69 14.13
N SER A 24 20.83 21.79 14.92
CA SER A 24 21.21 22.10 16.29
C SER A 24 22.48 22.95 16.31
N GLY A 25 22.42 24.16 16.86
CA GLY A 25 23.59 25.03 17.01
C GLY A 25 24.13 25.54 15.67
N ASP A 26 25.43 25.33 15.43
CA ASP A 26 26.15 25.80 14.23
C ASP A 26 26.13 24.78 13.07
N ALA A 27 25.28 23.75 13.14
CA ALA A 27 25.24 22.71 12.12
C ALA A 27 24.84 23.29 10.74
N ASP A 28 25.50 22.80 9.69
CA ASP A 28 25.23 23.23 8.33
C ASP A 28 23.76 22.95 7.95
N PRO A 29 22.99 23.97 7.51
CA PRO A 29 21.57 23.81 7.20
C PRO A 29 21.29 22.77 6.11
N LEU A 30 22.20 22.62 5.14
CA LEU A 30 22.04 21.68 4.04
C LEU A 30 22.24 20.24 4.51
N GLN A 31 23.20 20.01 5.42
CA GLN A 31 23.38 18.72 6.09
C GLN A 31 22.15 18.33 6.91
N SER A 32 21.61 19.25 7.73
CA SER A 32 20.39 18.99 8.50
C SER A 32 19.18 18.69 7.62
N LEU A 33 19.04 19.39 6.49
CA LEU A 33 18.01 19.08 5.49
C LEU A 33 18.23 17.69 4.87
N SER A 34 19.46 17.33 4.51
CA SER A 34 19.77 16.04 3.90
C SER A 34 19.45 14.86 4.83
N ALA A 35 19.77 15.01 6.12
CA ALA A 35 19.41 14.05 7.16
C ALA A 35 17.88 13.95 7.31
N GLY A 36 17.18 15.09 7.27
CA GLY A 36 15.73 15.14 7.27
C GLY A 36 15.08 14.42 6.08
N VAL A 37 15.65 14.56 4.87
CA VAL A 37 15.17 13.86 3.67
C VAL A 37 15.36 12.35 3.79
N ALA A 38 16.51 11.90 4.29
CA ALA A 38 16.74 10.47 4.55
C ALA A 38 15.72 9.93 5.55
N ARG A 39 15.46 10.66 6.64
CA ARG A 39 14.46 10.28 7.65
C ARG A 39 13.03 10.26 7.10
N MET A 40 12.66 11.21 6.25
CA MET A 40 11.35 11.22 5.61
C MET A 40 11.15 10.00 4.71
N ARG A 41 12.19 9.56 3.98
CA ARG A 41 12.13 8.33 3.17
C ARG A 41 11.86 7.09 4.01
N GLU A 42 12.50 6.97 5.17
CA GLU A 42 12.25 5.88 6.11
C GLU A 42 10.80 5.90 6.60
N LEU A 43 10.29 7.06 7.04
CA LEU A 43 8.91 7.20 7.50
C LEU A 43 7.89 6.84 6.41
N VAL A 44 8.15 7.22 5.17
CA VAL A 44 7.32 6.83 4.02
C VAL A 44 7.34 5.31 3.85
N ALA A 45 8.51 4.68 3.90
CA ALA A 45 8.63 3.23 3.78
C ALA A 45 7.91 2.49 4.92
N GLU A 46 8.04 2.96 6.16
CA GLU A 46 7.34 2.41 7.32
C GLU A 46 5.82 2.59 7.22
N PHE A 47 5.36 3.74 6.71
CA PHE A 47 3.95 4.04 6.56
C PHE A 47 3.29 3.16 5.48
N PHE A 48 3.95 2.98 4.34
CA PHE A 48 3.41 2.21 3.23
C PHE A 48 3.73 0.70 3.29
N GLY A 49 4.75 0.28 4.03
CA GLY A 49 5.12 -1.13 4.15
C GLY A 49 3.92 -2.05 4.47
N PRO A 50 3.15 -1.78 5.53
CA PRO A 50 1.95 -2.56 5.85
C PRO A 50 0.82 -2.44 4.83
N LEU A 51 0.71 -1.33 4.11
CA LEU A 51 -0.33 -1.09 3.09
C LEU A 51 -0.03 -1.90 1.83
N VAL A 52 1.23 -1.87 1.38
CA VAL A 52 1.70 -2.62 0.20
C VAL A 52 1.60 -4.13 0.44
N GLU A 53 1.95 -4.60 1.64
CA GLU A 53 1.76 -5.99 2.03
C GLU A 53 0.28 -6.37 1.92
N ARG A 54 -0.62 -5.61 2.56
CA ARG A 54 -2.06 -5.88 2.53
C ARG A 54 -2.64 -5.89 1.11
N ASP A 55 -2.21 -4.98 0.24
CA ASP A 55 -2.64 -4.96 -1.16
C ASP A 55 -2.12 -6.20 -1.90
N ALA A 56 -0.87 -6.60 -1.67
CA ALA A 56 -0.32 -7.82 -2.26
C ALA A 56 -1.06 -9.10 -1.81
N GLN A 57 -1.56 -9.13 -0.58
CA GLN A 57 -2.34 -10.24 -0.03
C GLN A 57 -3.82 -10.19 -0.44
N GLY A 58 -4.42 -8.99 -0.56
CA GLY A 58 -5.78 -8.79 -1.06
C GLY A 58 -5.92 -9.15 -2.54
N VAL A 59 -4.93 -8.78 -3.37
CA VAL A 59 -4.84 -9.22 -4.79
C VAL A 59 -4.76 -10.74 -4.89
N ARG A 60 -4.09 -11.40 -3.95
CA ARG A 60 -3.97 -12.87 -3.94
C ARG A 60 -5.28 -13.54 -3.54
N ALA A 61 -6.05 -12.96 -2.62
CA ALA A 61 -7.36 -13.46 -2.22
C ALA A 61 -8.41 -13.28 -3.34
N ASP A 62 -8.41 -12.15 -4.04
CA ASP A 62 -9.31 -11.87 -5.16
C ASP A 62 -9.06 -12.83 -6.35
N ALA A 63 -7.79 -13.20 -6.59
CA ALA A 63 -7.42 -14.17 -7.61
C ALA A 63 -7.83 -15.62 -7.27
N GLU A 64 -7.87 -15.99 -5.98
CA GLU A 64 -8.24 -17.34 -5.52
C GLU A 64 -9.77 -17.51 -5.36
N ASP A 65 -10.54 -16.43 -5.18
CA ASP A 65 -12.01 -16.46 -5.22
C ASP A 65 -12.54 -16.63 -6.66
N ALA A 66 -11.79 -16.16 -7.65
CA ALA A 66 -12.15 -16.29 -9.06
C ALA A 66 -11.99 -17.72 -9.64
N VAL A 67 -11.42 -18.69 -8.90
CA VAL A 67 -11.16 -20.05 -9.41
C VAL A 67 -12.11 -21.15 -8.88
N ASP A 68 -13.11 -20.84 -8.05
CA ASP A 68 -14.05 -21.85 -7.53
C ASP A 68 -15.34 -22.04 -8.37
N ALA A 69 -15.65 -21.14 -9.30
CA ALA A 69 -16.90 -21.20 -10.07
C ALA A 69 -16.78 -21.86 -11.46
N THR A 70 -16.23 -23.08 -11.56
CA THR A 70 -16.49 -23.94 -12.74
C THR A 70 -16.71 -25.41 -12.37
N SER A 71 -17.85 -25.71 -11.73
CA SER A 71 -18.35 -27.08 -11.69
C SER A 71 -19.86 -27.15 -11.85
N GLU A 72 -20.35 -27.23 -13.09
CA GLU A 72 -21.55 -28.01 -13.40
C GLU A 72 -21.55 -28.52 -14.85
N THR A 73 -21.56 -29.84 -14.94
CA THR A 73 -21.73 -30.62 -16.16
C THR A 73 -23.21 -30.62 -16.55
N VAL A 74 -23.54 -30.37 -17.82
CA VAL A 74 -24.86 -30.74 -18.37
C VAL A 74 -24.61 -31.69 -19.53
N ALA A 75 -24.55 -32.98 -19.19
CA ALA A 75 -24.55 -34.08 -20.14
C ALA A 75 -25.89 -34.08 -20.89
N GLY A 76 -25.86 -33.72 -22.17
CA GLY A 76 -27.00 -33.79 -23.06
C GLY A 76 -27.30 -35.23 -23.52
N GLY A 77 -28.56 -35.62 -23.38
CA GLY A 77 -29.26 -36.45 -24.37
C GLY A 77 -29.18 -37.96 -24.21
N LEU A 78 -30.01 -38.53 -23.33
CA LEU A 78 -30.55 -39.88 -23.53
C LEU A 78 -32.07 -39.86 -23.37
N LYS A 79 -32.79 -40.10 -24.47
CA LYS A 79 -34.17 -40.54 -24.44
C LYS A 79 -34.32 -41.70 -25.41
N VAL A 80 -34.32 -42.91 -24.85
CA VAL A 80 -34.71 -44.16 -25.52
C VAL A 80 -36.13 -44.50 -25.10
N GLY A 81 -36.91 -45.08 -26.02
CA GLY A 81 -38.21 -45.69 -25.75
C GLY A 81 -39.34 -45.02 -26.54
N THR A 82 -40.24 -45.75 -27.20
CA THR A 82 -40.38 -47.20 -27.46
C THR A 82 -41.13 -47.34 -28.77
#